data_AF-A0AA39S1L6-F1
#
_entry.id   AF-A0AA39S1L6-F1
#
_cell.length_a   1.000
_cell.length_b   1.000
_cell.length_c   1.000
_cell.angle_alpha   90.00
_cell.angle_beta   90.00
_cell.angle_gamma   90.00
#
_symmetry.space_group_name_H-M   'P 1'
#
loop_
_entity.id
_entity.type
_entity.pdbx_description
1 polymer ?
#
loop_
_entity_poly.entity_id
_entity_poly.type
_entity_poly.pdbx_seq_one_letter_code
_entity_poly.pdbx_strand_id
1 'polypeptide(L)'
;MISSIPQSNSVTADSVVWHYEKNGEYTVRSGYKVAMINGQVTSLSGLGGCNTLWNSIWKLGIPGKIKVFIWRVCHQWILSLVSLERRGIQVEWLCPRCNRKPDTISHALWGCSKLKEIRKASKVWSE
;
A
#
# COMPACT_ATOMS: atom_id res chain seq x y z
N MET A 1 -37.90 -20.49 19.17
CA MET A 1 -37.96 -20.54 17.70
C MET A 1 -36.55 -20.56 17.11
N ILE A 2 -35.95 -21.74 16.96
CA ILE A 2 -34.94 -22.16 15.94
C ILE A 2 -35.01 -23.71 15.95
N SER A 3 -36.15 -24.31 15.61
CA SER A 3 -36.36 -25.78 15.79
C SER A 3 -36.86 -26.48 14.53
N SER A 4 -36.66 -25.89 13.36
CA SER A 4 -37.31 -26.33 12.12
C SER A 4 -36.35 -26.69 10.99
N ILE A 5 -35.05 -26.79 11.25
CA ILE A 5 -34.11 -27.33 10.27
C ILE A 5 -34.04 -28.84 10.53
N PRO A 6 -34.54 -29.69 9.60
CA PRO A 6 -34.39 -31.13 9.74
C PRO A 6 -32.89 -31.46 9.71
N GLN A 7 -32.39 -32.04 10.79
CA GLN A 7 -31.02 -32.54 10.82
C GLN A 7 -30.94 -33.75 9.89
N SER A 8 -29.97 -33.75 8.99
CA SER A 8 -29.70 -34.92 8.16
C SER A 8 -29.36 -36.11 9.05
N ASN A 9 -30.04 -37.24 8.86
CA ASN A 9 -29.69 -38.52 9.51
C ASN A 9 -28.47 -39.18 8.85
N SER A 10 -27.87 -38.57 7.83
CA SER A 10 -26.60 -39.03 7.26
C SER A 10 -25.44 -38.57 8.13
N VAL A 11 -24.73 -39.52 8.73
CA VAL A 11 -23.40 -39.27 9.32
C VAL A 11 -22.39 -39.12 8.18
N THR A 12 -22.47 -38.00 7.47
CA THR A 12 -21.47 -37.59 6.48
C THR A 12 -20.47 -36.70 7.20
N ALA A 13 -19.17 -36.98 7.01
CA ALA A 13 -18.12 -36.13 7.56
C ALA A 13 -18.27 -34.69 7.02
N ASP A 14 -18.07 -33.71 7.90
CA ASP A 14 -18.07 -32.30 7.52
C ASP A 14 -16.96 -32.04 6.48
N SER A 15 -17.26 -31.20 5.49
CA SER A 15 -16.32 -30.77 4.47
C SER A 15 -16.24 -29.26 4.40
N VAL A 16 -15.05 -28.74 4.13
CA VAL A 16 -14.84 -27.31 3.95
C VAL A 16 -15.26 -26.93 2.53
N VAL A 17 -16.22 -26.02 2.41
CA VAL A 17 -16.76 -25.56 1.13
C VAL A 17 -16.51 -24.07 0.94
N TRP A 18 -15.96 -23.70 -0.21
CA TRP A 18 -15.77 -22.32 -0.62
C TRP A 18 -17.05 -21.76 -1.27
N HIS A 19 -17.87 -21.07 -0.48
CA HIS A 19 -19.20 -20.60 -0.92
C HIS A 19 -19.19 -19.58 -2.09
N TYR A 20 -18.02 -19.02 -2.44
CA TYR A 20 -17.91 -18.05 -3.54
C TYR A 20 -17.78 -18.69 -4.92
N GLU A 21 -17.68 -20.02 -5.02
CA GLU A 21 -17.68 -20.76 -6.28
C GLU A 21 -18.76 -21.84 -6.27
N LYS A 22 -19.39 -22.07 -7.42
CA LYS A 22 -20.53 -23.01 -7.53
C LYS A 22 -20.13 -24.47 -7.31
N ASN A 23 -18.87 -24.81 -7.60
CA ASN A 23 -18.31 -26.14 -7.34
C ASN A 23 -17.85 -26.32 -5.88
N GLY A 24 -17.90 -25.26 -5.05
CA GLY A 24 -17.47 -25.32 -3.67
C GLY A 24 -15.95 -25.40 -3.47
N GLU A 25 -15.17 -25.34 -4.55
CA GLU A 25 -13.71 -25.50 -4.47
C GLU A 25 -13.01 -24.15 -4.32
N TYR A 26 -12.01 -24.12 -3.44
CA TYR A 26 -11.14 -22.97 -3.32
C TYR A 26 -10.12 -22.94 -4.45
N THR A 27 -9.96 -21.77 -5.06
CA THR A 27 -8.80 -21.48 -5.93
C THR A 27 -8.17 -20.17 -5.51
N VAL A 28 -6.86 -20.03 -5.73
CA VAL A 28 -6.15 -18.76 -5.48
C VAL A 28 -6.83 -17.59 -6.21
N ARG A 29 -7.36 -17.84 -7.41
CA ARG A 29 -8.10 -16.84 -8.20
C ARG A 29 -9.38 -16.38 -7.52
N SER A 30 -10.21 -17.29 -7.02
CA SER A 30 -11.47 -16.91 -6.36
C SER A 30 -11.21 -16.28 -4.99
N GLY A 31 -10.21 -16.77 -4.25
CA GLY A 31 -9.71 -16.15 -3.02
C GLY A 31 -9.26 -14.70 -3.23
N TYR A 32 -8.46 -14.45 -4.27
CA TYR A 32 -7.99 -13.10 -4.59
C TYR A 32 -9.15 -12.16 -4.98
N LYS A 33 -10.14 -12.67 -5.72
CA LYS A 33 -11.33 -11.89 -6.09
C LYS A 33 -12.13 -11.47 -4.86
N VAL A 34 -12.32 -12.37 -3.89
CA VAL A 34 -13.00 -12.06 -2.62
C VAL A 34 -12.20 -11.05 -1.79
N ALA A 35 -10.88 -11.22 -1.71
CA ALA A 35 -10.02 -10.28 -0.98
C ALA A 35 -10.03 -8.87 -1.59
N MET A 36 -10.16 -8.77 -2.91
CA MET A 36 -10.38 -7.50 -3.62
C MET A 36 -11.74 -6.87 -3.30
N ILE A 37 -12.82 -7.65 -3.37
CA ILE A 37 -14.18 -7.18 -3.05
C ILE A 37 -14.27 -6.70 -1.60
N ASN A 38 -13.63 -7.42 -0.67
CA ASN A 38 -13.63 -7.11 0.75
C ASN A 38 -12.67 -5.96 1.13
N GLY A 39 -11.99 -5.35 0.14
CA GLY A 39 -11.02 -4.27 0.39
C GLY A 39 -9.77 -4.70 1.18
N GLN A 40 -9.59 -6.00 1.39
CA GLN A 40 -8.43 -6.59 2.07
C GLN A 40 -7.18 -6.52 1.18
N VAL A 41 -7.38 -6.51 -0.13
CA VAL A 41 -6.35 -6.15 -1.11
C VAL A 41 -6.65 -4.76 -1.62
N THR A 42 -6.04 -3.76 -1.01
CA THR A 42 -5.89 -2.45 -1.66
C THR A 42 -4.83 -2.61 -2.73
N SER A 43 -5.23 -3.00 -3.94
CA SER A 43 -4.41 -2.64 -5.09
C SER A 43 -4.36 -1.12 -5.12
N LEU A 44 -3.25 -0.54 -4.67
CA LEU A 44 -2.85 0.81 -5.04
C LEU A 44 -2.80 0.98 -6.57
N SER A 45 -2.81 -0.13 -7.31
CA SER A 45 -2.98 -0.24 -8.77
C SER A 45 -4.43 -0.06 -9.27
N GLY A 46 -5.43 0.00 -8.38
CA GLY A 46 -6.86 0.09 -8.70
C GLY A 46 -7.45 1.50 -8.67
N LEU A 47 -6.64 2.52 -8.36
CA LEU A 47 -7.02 3.89 -8.68
C LEU A 47 -6.93 4.03 -10.19
N GLY A 48 -8.06 4.10 -10.91
CA GLY A 48 -8.11 4.16 -12.39
C GLY A 48 -7.21 5.22 -13.06
N GLY A 49 -6.60 6.14 -12.30
CA GLY A 49 -5.59 7.09 -12.76
C GLY A 49 -4.11 6.68 -12.58
N CYS A 50 -3.76 5.62 -11.83
CA CYS A 50 -2.35 5.25 -11.62
C CYS A 50 -1.74 4.51 -12.82
N ASN A 51 -2.54 3.85 -13.64
CA ASN A 51 -2.06 3.13 -14.81
C ASN A 51 -1.48 4.09 -15.88
N THR A 52 -2.09 5.27 -16.04
CA THR A 52 -1.60 6.32 -16.94
C THR A 52 -0.32 6.96 -16.40
N LEU A 53 -0.24 7.21 -15.08
CA LEU A 53 0.96 7.71 -14.42
C LEU A 53 2.15 6.77 -14.58
N TRP A 54 1.94 5.45 -14.40
CA TRP A 54 3.01 4.47 -14.55
C TRP A 54 3.51 4.39 -15.98
N ASN A 55 2.62 4.36 -16.96
CA ASN A 55 3.01 4.40 -18.36
C ASN A 55 3.88 5.63 -18.70
N SER A 56 3.54 6.80 -18.16
CA SER A 56 4.34 8.01 -18.33
C SER A 56 5.73 7.89 -17.69
N ILE A 57 5.80 7.43 -16.43
CA ILE A 57 7.07 7.31 -15.69
C ILE A 57 8.03 6.30 -16.36
N TRP A 58 7.50 5.18 -16.86
CA TRP A 58 8.32 4.17 -17.53
C TRP A 58 8.83 4.61 -18.90
N LYS A 59 8.11 5.51 -19.59
CA LYS A 59 8.52 6.10 -20.87
C LYS A 59 9.59 7.20 -20.73
N LEU A 60 9.79 7.75 -19.54
CA LEU A 60 10.83 8.78 -19.33
C LEU A 60 12.23 8.23 -19.62
N GLY A 61 13.07 9.02 -20.29
CA GLY A 61 14.48 8.72 -20.54
C GLY A 61 15.40 8.84 -19.32
N ILE A 62 14.89 8.56 -18.12
CA ILE A 62 15.64 8.65 -16.86
C ILE A 62 16.21 7.28 -16.44
N PRO A 63 17.32 7.24 -15.68
CA PRO A 63 17.87 6.00 -15.15
C PRO A 63 16.82 5.15 -14.40
N GLY A 64 16.84 3.84 -14.63
CA GLY A 64 15.86 2.91 -14.03
C GLY A 64 15.82 2.98 -12.49
N LYS A 65 16.96 3.26 -11.85
CA LYS A 65 17.04 3.47 -10.40
C LYS A 65 16.13 4.61 -9.91
N ILE A 66 15.99 5.69 -10.70
CA ILE A 66 15.11 6.82 -10.38
C ILE A 66 13.65 6.42 -10.57
N LYS A 67 13.32 5.67 -11.63
CA LYS A 67 11.95 5.14 -11.85
C LYS A 67 11.49 4.27 -10.67
N VAL A 68 12.34 3.34 -10.24
CA VAL A 68 12.08 2.48 -9.08
C VAL A 68 11.94 3.30 -7.81
N PHE A 69 12.76 4.34 -7.63
CA PHE A 69 12.63 5.25 -6.49
C PHE A 69 11.27 5.95 -6.49
N ILE A 70 10.85 6.56 -7.61
CA ILE A 70 9.53 7.21 -7.74
C ILE A 70 8.40 6.22 -7.46
N TRP A 71 8.50 5.00 -8.01
CA TRP A 71 7.53 3.95 -7.76
C TRP A 71 7.39 3.65 -6.25
N ARG A 72 8.52 3.50 -5.53
CA ARG A 72 8.52 3.31 -4.06
C ARG A 72 7.92 4.52 -3.31
N VAL A 73 8.19 5.75 -3.75
CA VAL A 73 7.62 6.98 -3.17
C VAL A 73 6.10 6.95 -3.23
N CYS A 74 5.52 6.73 -4.42
CA CYS A 74 4.07 6.78 -4.61
C CYS A 74 3.34 5.67 -3.88
N HIS A 75 3.95 4.48 -3.76
CA HIS A 75 3.39 3.38 -2.99
C HIS A 75 3.57 3.53 -1.47
N GLN A 76 4.12 4.65 -1.00
CA GLN A 76 4.41 4.90 0.42
C GLN A 76 5.32 3.80 1.03
N TRP A 77 6.22 3.23 0.22
CA TRP A 77 7.16 2.20 0.64
C TRP A 77 8.41 2.76 1.29
N ILE A 78 8.66 4.06 1.13
CA ILE A 78 9.75 4.72 1.86
C ILE A 78 9.33 4.88 3.31
N LEU A 79 10.19 4.38 4.19
CA LEU A 79 10.07 4.55 5.63
C LEU A 79 9.97 6.04 5.96
N SER A 80 8.83 6.43 6.51
CA SER A 80 8.56 7.73 7.09
C SER A 80 7.97 7.48 8.48
N LEU A 81 8.25 8.33 9.46
CA LEU A 81 7.83 8.05 10.84
C LEU A 81 6.29 7.99 10.96
N VAL A 82 5.59 8.80 10.17
CA VAL A 82 4.12 8.71 10.04
C VAL A 82 3.68 7.35 9.48
N SER A 83 4.42 6.76 8.55
CA SER A 83 4.11 5.42 8.03
C SER A 83 4.41 4.30 9.02
N LEU A 84 5.35 4.50 9.95
CA LEU A 84 5.67 3.56 11.03
C LEU A 84 4.60 3.61 12.13
N GLU A 85 4.20 4.82 12.55
CA GLU A 85 3.10 5.03 13.49
C GLU A 85 1.81 4.39 12.98
N ARG A 86 1.47 4.60 11.69
CA ARG A 86 0.30 3.96 11.05
C ARG A 86 0.35 2.42 11.07
N ARG A 87 1.54 1.83 11.18
CA ARG A 87 1.73 0.36 11.30
C ARG A 87 1.72 -0.11 12.76
N GLY A 88 1.41 0.76 13.71
CA GLY A 88 1.34 0.45 15.14
C GLY A 88 2.70 0.49 15.86
N ILE A 89 3.77 0.94 15.19
CA ILE A 89 5.08 1.09 15.83
C ILE A 89 5.09 2.42 16.57
N GLN A 90 5.30 2.38 17.89
CA GLN A 90 5.39 3.57 18.72
C GLN A 90 6.66 4.34 18.40
N VAL A 91 6.53 5.43 17.64
CA VAL A 91 7.61 6.36 17.30
C VAL A 91 7.08 7.79 17.39
N GLU A 92 7.96 8.74 17.68
CA GLU A 92 7.60 10.15 17.49
C GLU A 92 7.38 10.42 16.00
N TRP A 93 6.22 10.97 15.65
CA TRP A 93 5.82 11.20 14.26
C TRP A 93 6.38 12.51 13.68
N LEU A 94 7.09 13.31 14.48
CA LEU A 94 7.73 14.55 14.05
C LEU A 94 9.01 14.29 13.26
N CYS A 95 9.30 15.16 12.29
CA CYS A 95 10.53 15.07 11.53
C CYS A 95 11.77 15.28 12.42
N PRO A 96 12.71 14.32 12.49
CA PRO A 96 13.86 14.40 13.38
C PRO A 96 14.85 15.50 12.99
N ARG A 97 14.73 16.04 11.77
CA ARG A 97 15.59 17.11 11.25
C ARG A 97 15.11 18.49 11.63
N CYS A 98 13.80 18.75 11.52
CA CYS A 98 13.26 20.09 11.75
C CYS A 98 12.41 20.21 13.02
N ASN A 99 11.98 19.08 13.59
CA ASN A 99 11.13 18.95 14.77
C ASN A 99 9.87 19.85 14.78
N ARG A 100 9.31 20.15 13.60
CA ARG A 100 8.20 21.10 13.42
C ARG A 100 6.97 20.52 12.73
N LYS A 101 7.16 19.54 11.85
CA LYS A 101 6.09 18.96 11.03
C LYS A 101 6.18 17.44 11.07
N PRO A 102 5.06 16.73 10.84
CA PRO A 102 5.06 15.29 10.69
C PRO A 102 6.10 14.84 9.65
N ASP A 103 6.81 13.76 9.94
CA ASP A 103 7.72 13.09 9.01
C ASP A 103 6.91 12.29 7.98
N THR A 104 6.35 12.99 7.00
CA THR A 104 5.76 12.39 5.81
C THR A 104 6.81 12.24 4.72
N ILE A 105 6.59 11.35 3.74
CA ILE A 105 7.51 11.21 2.60
C ILE A 105 7.70 12.54 1.86
N SER A 106 6.63 13.30 1.64
CA SER A 106 6.73 14.62 0.99
C SER A 106 7.53 15.63 1.82
N HIS A 107 7.40 15.60 3.16
CA HIS A 107 8.19 16.42 4.05
C HIS A 107 9.67 16.01 4.04
N ALA A 108 9.95 14.72 4.20
CA ALA A 108 11.30 14.17 4.23
C ALA A 108 12.06 14.38 2.92
N LEU A 109 11.36 14.41 1.78
CA LEU A 109 11.95 14.63 0.47
C LEU A 109 12.01 16.11 0.05
N TRP A 110 11.03 16.95 0.41
CA TRP A 110 10.94 18.32 -0.14
C TRP A 110 10.52 19.39 0.87
N GLY A 111 9.67 19.02 1.83
CA GLY A 111 9.05 19.97 2.75
C GLY A 111 9.92 20.42 3.93
N CYS A 112 10.96 19.68 4.28
CA CYS A 112 11.80 19.95 5.44
C CYS A 112 12.64 21.23 5.28
N SER A 113 12.52 22.16 6.23
CA SER A 113 13.28 23.44 6.22
C SER A 113 14.78 23.21 6.23
N LYS A 114 15.26 22.28 7.07
CA LYS A 114 16.67 21.90 7.14
C LYS A 114 17.18 21.27 5.85
N LEU A 115 16.35 20.47 5.17
CA LEU A 115 16.72 19.95 3.85
C LEU A 115 16.80 21.05 2.79
N LYS A 116 15.92 22.06 2.85
CA LYS A 116 15.97 23.21 1.95
C LYS A 116 17.24 24.04 2.14
N GLU A 117 17.68 24.25 3.38
CA GLU A 117 18.97 24.91 3.68
C GLU A 117 20.14 24.14 3.06
N ILE A 118 20.19 22.82 3.25
CA ILE A 118 21.25 21.96 2.69
C ILE A 118 21.26 22.01 1.16
N ARG A 119 20.09 21.97 0.51
CA ARG A 119 19.99 22.06 -0.95
C ARG A 119 20.52 23.38 -1.49
N LYS A 120 20.17 24.49 -0.86
CA LYS A 120 20.71 25.81 -1.23
C LYS A 120 22.23 25.88 -1.06
N ALA A 121 22.76 25.23 -0.04
CA ALA A 121 24.20 25.17 0.20
C ALA A 121 24.95 24.20 -0.73
N SER A 122 24.24 23.25 -1.36
CA SER A 122 24.87 22.25 -2.22
C SER A 122 25.13 22.80 -3.63
N LYS A 123 26.38 22.73 -4.08
CA LYS A 123 26.81 23.13 -5.43
C LYS A 123 26.17 22.33 -6.57
N VAL A 124 25.52 21.21 -6.25
CA VAL A 124 24.88 20.30 -7.22
C VAL A 124 23.55 20.86 -7.75
N TRP A 125 22.95 21.82 -7.05
CA TRP A 125 21.63 22.38 -7.38
C TRP A 125 21.69 23.88 -7.70
N SER A 126 22.89 24.42 -7.93
CA SER A 126 23.14 25.83 -8.19
C SER A 126 23.51 26.09 -9.66
N GLU A 127 22.65 25.65 -10.56
CA GLU A 127 22.56 26.11 -11.96
C GLU A 127 21.08 26.40 -12.30
#